data_AF-A0A1Q7IEU5-F1
#
_entry.id   AF-A0A1Q7IEU5-F1
#
_cell.length_a   1.000
_cell.length_b   1.000
_cell.length_c   1.000
_cell.angle_alpha   90.00
_cell.angle_beta   90.00
_cell.angle_gamma   90.00
#
_symmetry.space_group_name_H-M   'P 1'
#
loop_
_entity.id
_entity.type
_entity.pdbx_description
1 polymer ?
#
loop_
_entity_poly.entity_id
_entity_poly.type
_entity_poly.pdbx_seq_one_letter_code
_entity_poly.pdbx_strand_id
1 'polypeptide(L)'
;MKTSRMIAVALVIAVLLGTTASAAFAQATTPIGPQWWPSRWGPGDEAGASNLMTPEKVLEAVKPITAGKVYRLGRVYEPGMPMRGLRNYKLVIPSFPTAGPFAKNRLIFNEEFVTGEIGQVGTQFDGLGHIGVLVGADGDLNGMRFYNGFTGADLVSASGLKKLGVEKVKPFFTRGILLDMAGYKGRMLNHGEEITVADVRATMAKQGIADIRPGDVVLFHTGWGSLWMKDNAKFDAGEPGIGLEVARWLADRQIVCVGSDTWATEVQPNPDPNLRGPVHQELLTRNGIFNHENLDLSELARDRVWEFAYVFVPVPLKGATGSPGSPIAIR
;
A
#
# COMPACT_ATOMS: atom_id res chain seq x y z
N MET A 1 20.35 -52.52 81.15
CA MET A 1 20.56 -53.84 80.49
C MET A 1 20.23 -53.69 79.00
N LYS A 2 21.24 -53.87 78.13
CA LYS A 2 21.16 -54.25 76.68
C LYS A 2 20.32 -53.36 75.74
N THR A 3 20.66 -53.02 74.49
CA THR A 3 21.82 -53.14 73.59
C THR A 3 21.46 -52.30 72.35
N SER A 4 22.46 -51.67 71.75
CA SER A 4 22.61 -51.07 70.42
C SER A 4 21.57 -51.31 69.32
N ARG A 5 21.38 -50.31 68.43
CA ARG A 5 21.76 -50.40 66.99
C ARG A 5 21.58 -49.07 66.23
N MET A 6 22.65 -48.67 65.54
CA MET A 6 22.70 -47.64 64.50
C MET A 6 21.88 -48.07 63.28
N ILE A 7 21.19 -47.12 62.64
CA ILE A 7 20.68 -47.25 61.27
C ILE A 7 21.21 -46.06 60.47
N ALA A 8 21.96 -46.36 59.43
CA ALA A 8 22.47 -45.40 58.45
C ALA A 8 21.34 -45.01 57.48
N VAL A 9 21.18 -43.71 57.22
CA VAL A 9 20.26 -43.18 56.21
C VAL A 9 21.04 -42.97 54.91
N ALA A 10 20.70 -43.73 53.87
CA ALA A 10 21.23 -43.54 52.52
C ALA A 10 20.36 -42.51 51.77
N LEU A 11 20.96 -41.42 51.32
CA LEU A 11 20.32 -40.40 50.50
C LEU A 11 20.45 -40.81 49.03
N VAL A 12 19.33 -41.12 48.36
CA VAL A 12 19.28 -41.35 46.92
C VAL A 12 18.82 -40.05 46.25
N ILE A 13 19.73 -39.37 45.54
CA ILE A 13 19.41 -38.25 44.67
C ILE A 13 19.09 -38.82 43.28
N ALA A 14 17.82 -38.79 42.89
CA ALA A 14 17.40 -39.10 41.53
C ALA A 14 17.56 -37.85 40.65
N VAL A 15 18.53 -37.87 39.75
CA VAL A 15 18.69 -36.86 38.69
C VAL A 15 17.73 -37.23 37.56
N LEU A 16 16.63 -36.48 37.44
CA LEU A 16 15.73 -36.52 36.29
C LEU A 16 16.32 -35.66 35.16
N LEU A 17 16.97 -36.31 34.19
CA LEU A 17 17.31 -35.71 32.90
C LEU A 17 16.04 -35.59 32.06
N GLY A 18 15.37 -34.44 32.16
CA GLY A 18 14.26 -34.07 31.28
C GLY A 18 14.79 -33.63 29.92
N THR A 19 14.62 -34.46 28.89
CA THR A 19 14.83 -34.05 27.49
C THR A 19 13.67 -33.16 27.05
N THR A 20 13.87 -31.83 27.01
CA THR A 20 12.92 -30.91 26.38
C THR A 20 13.05 -31.00 24.87
N ALA A 21 12.25 -31.86 24.25
CA ALA A 21 12.00 -31.78 22.81
C ALA A 21 11.13 -30.55 22.56
N SER A 22 11.70 -29.47 22.02
CA SER A 22 10.94 -28.32 21.53
C SER A 22 10.08 -28.80 20.35
N ALA A 23 8.78 -28.99 20.57
CA ALA A 23 7.83 -29.16 19.49
C ALA A 23 7.77 -27.86 18.69
N ALA A 24 8.35 -27.86 17.49
CA ALA A 24 8.12 -26.80 16.53
C ALA A 24 6.63 -26.83 16.13
N PHE A 25 5.85 -25.88 16.61
CA PHE A 25 4.48 -25.68 16.13
C PHE A 25 4.56 -25.35 14.64
N ALA A 26 4.00 -26.21 13.79
CA ALA A 26 3.89 -25.93 12.36
C ALA A 26 3.04 -24.66 12.19
N GLN A 27 3.64 -23.63 11.59
CA GLN A 27 2.94 -22.39 11.28
C GLN A 27 1.81 -22.70 10.28
N ALA A 28 0.59 -22.28 10.60
CA ALA A 28 -0.55 -22.51 9.71
C ALA A 28 -0.27 -21.94 8.32
N THR A 29 -0.62 -22.68 7.28
CA THR A 29 -0.47 -22.26 5.87
C THR A 29 -1.78 -21.67 5.35
N THR A 30 -1.67 -20.60 4.57
CA THR A 30 -2.77 -19.91 3.89
C THR A 30 -2.58 -20.00 2.37
N PRO A 31 -3.59 -19.66 1.55
CA PRO A 31 -3.43 -19.64 0.09
C PRO A 31 -2.31 -18.71 -0.42
N ILE A 32 -1.89 -17.73 0.39
CA ILE A 32 -0.81 -16.79 0.05
C ILE A 32 0.49 -17.06 0.83
N GLY A 33 0.65 -18.29 1.34
CA GLY A 33 1.85 -18.74 2.05
C GLY A 33 1.66 -18.86 3.57
N PRO A 34 2.75 -18.88 4.37
CA PRO A 34 2.67 -19.00 5.82
C PRO A 34 1.83 -17.88 6.45
N GLN A 35 1.14 -18.19 7.55
CA GLN A 35 0.40 -17.23 8.36
C GLN A 35 1.26 -16.00 8.67
N TRP A 36 0.79 -14.80 8.33
CA TRP A 36 1.53 -13.53 8.53
C TRP A 36 1.10 -12.75 9.78
N TRP A 37 0.01 -13.16 10.44
CA TRP A 37 -0.51 -12.49 11.63
C TRP A 37 -0.09 -13.20 12.93
N PRO A 38 0.04 -12.48 14.06
CA PRO A 38 -0.07 -11.02 14.16
C PRO A 38 1.12 -10.33 13.47
N SER A 39 0.91 -9.08 13.06
CA SER A 39 1.96 -8.24 12.48
C SER A 39 3.01 -7.90 13.53
N ARG A 40 4.17 -7.42 13.06
CA ARG A 40 5.27 -6.97 13.93
C ARG A 40 4.91 -5.80 14.85
N TRP A 41 3.80 -5.11 14.60
CA TRP A 41 3.33 -3.97 15.40
C TRP A 41 2.29 -4.39 16.46
N GLY A 42 1.99 -5.69 16.54
CA GLY A 42 1.09 -6.27 17.54
C GLY A 42 -0.31 -6.58 17.00
N PRO A 43 -1.08 -7.41 17.72
CA PRO A 43 -2.35 -7.97 17.23
C PRO A 43 -3.49 -6.95 17.08
N GLY A 44 -3.34 -5.75 17.64
CA GLY A 44 -4.31 -4.66 17.52
C GLY A 44 -3.97 -3.61 16.47
N ASP A 45 -2.84 -3.75 15.77
CA ASP A 45 -2.39 -2.75 14.82
C ASP A 45 -3.30 -2.68 13.58
N GLU A 46 -3.71 -1.47 13.26
CA GLU A 46 -4.51 -1.14 12.06
C GLU A 46 -3.80 -0.13 11.15
N ALA A 47 -2.60 0.34 11.54
CA ALA A 47 -1.86 1.38 10.82
C ALA A 47 -0.79 0.81 9.86
N GLY A 48 -0.39 -0.45 10.02
CA GLY A 48 0.55 -1.12 9.12
C GLY A 48 1.88 -0.39 8.98
N ALA A 49 2.40 -0.33 7.76
CA ALA A 49 3.68 0.28 7.47
C ALA A 49 3.73 1.78 7.77
N SER A 50 2.58 2.46 7.93
CA SER A 50 2.55 3.87 8.34
C SER A 50 3.06 4.07 9.77
N ASN A 51 3.18 3.01 10.56
CA ASN A 51 3.92 3.04 11.83
C ASN A 51 5.40 3.42 11.69
N LEU A 52 5.97 3.34 10.49
CA LEU A 52 7.32 3.82 10.18
C LEU A 52 7.41 5.34 10.02
N MET A 53 6.29 6.07 10.04
CA MET A 53 6.29 7.53 10.02
C MET A 53 6.74 8.07 11.38
N THR A 54 8.05 8.08 11.62
CA THR A 54 8.71 8.56 12.84
C THR A 54 9.31 9.96 12.65
N PRO A 55 9.66 10.67 13.74
CA PRO A 55 10.38 11.95 13.64
C PRO A 55 11.67 11.87 12.82
N GLU A 56 12.40 10.75 12.90
CA GLU A 56 13.64 10.54 12.15
C GLU A 56 13.37 10.45 10.64
N LYS A 57 12.27 9.78 10.23
CA LYS A 57 11.84 9.76 8.82
C LYS A 57 11.44 11.13 8.31
N VAL A 58 10.80 11.95 9.16
CA VAL A 58 10.48 13.34 8.80
C VAL A 58 11.77 14.11 8.50
N LEU A 59 12.78 14.01 9.35
CA LEU A 59 14.07 14.68 9.13
C LEU A 59 14.82 14.13 7.91
N GLU A 60 14.72 12.82 7.62
CA GLU A 60 15.27 12.24 6.39
C GLU A 60 14.58 12.81 5.14
N ALA A 61 13.26 12.96 5.16
CA ALA A 61 12.48 13.51 4.05
C ALA A 61 12.81 14.97 3.73
N VAL A 62 13.30 15.74 4.70
CA VAL A 62 13.73 17.13 4.47
C VAL A 62 15.02 17.19 3.63
N LYS A 63 15.93 16.21 3.76
CA LYS A 63 17.25 16.23 3.10
C LYS A 63 17.21 16.42 1.59
N PRO A 64 16.30 15.77 0.82
CA PRO A 64 16.21 16.03 -0.61
C PRO A 64 15.63 17.40 -0.98
N ILE A 65 15.07 18.19 -0.05
CA ILE A 65 14.52 19.52 -0.36
C ILE A 65 15.66 20.54 -0.45
N THR A 66 16.01 20.89 -1.67
CA THR A 66 17.17 21.74 -2.03
C THR A 66 16.79 22.86 -3.00
N ALA A 67 15.79 22.66 -3.86
CA ALA A 67 15.33 23.64 -4.84
C ALA A 67 14.01 24.34 -4.46
N GLY A 68 13.23 23.74 -3.55
CA GLY A 68 11.90 24.22 -3.17
C GLY A 68 10.84 24.00 -4.26
N LYS A 69 11.11 23.12 -5.24
CA LYS A 69 10.17 22.83 -6.31
C LYS A 69 9.18 21.77 -5.86
N VAL A 70 7.90 22.06 -6.05
CA VAL A 70 6.78 21.17 -5.71
C VAL A 70 6.18 20.60 -6.98
N TYR A 71 6.05 19.28 -7.02
CA TYR A 71 5.47 18.52 -8.12
C TYR A 71 4.14 17.93 -7.64
N ARG A 72 3.09 18.17 -8.41
CA ARG A 72 1.79 17.51 -8.20
C ARG A 72 1.84 16.14 -8.85
N LEU A 73 1.58 15.09 -8.08
CA LEU A 73 1.57 13.71 -8.60
C LEU A 73 0.16 13.15 -8.78
N GLY A 74 -0.86 13.85 -8.30
CA GLY A 74 -2.26 13.50 -8.53
C GLY A 74 -2.80 14.02 -9.86
N ARG A 75 -3.67 13.20 -10.46
CA ARG A 75 -4.44 13.54 -11.65
C ARG A 75 -5.72 14.29 -11.28
N VAL A 76 -6.26 15.01 -12.26
CA VAL A 76 -7.57 15.66 -12.11
C VAL A 76 -8.65 14.59 -12.08
N TYR A 77 -9.59 14.72 -11.13
CA TYR A 77 -10.79 13.90 -11.09
C TYR A 77 -11.83 14.58 -11.97
N GLU A 78 -12.12 13.98 -13.12
CA GLU A 78 -13.03 14.56 -14.10
C GLU A 78 -13.85 13.48 -14.81
N PRO A 79 -15.04 13.83 -15.33
CA PRO A 79 -15.82 12.91 -16.14
C PRO A 79 -14.99 12.37 -17.30
N GLY A 80 -15.05 11.05 -17.49
CA GLY A 80 -14.33 10.38 -18.57
C GLY A 80 -12.90 9.97 -18.25
N MET A 81 -12.38 10.20 -17.03
CA MET A 81 -11.12 9.58 -16.62
C MET A 81 -11.18 8.05 -16.69
N PRO A 82 -10.05 7.35 -16.92
CA PRO A 82 -10.00 5.89 -16.86
C PRO A 82 -10.53 5.38 -15.52
N MET A 83 -11.35 4.33 -15.57
CA MET A 83 -11.95 3.70 -14.40
C MET A 83 -12.11 2.22 -14.64
N ARG A 84 -11.72 1.42 -13.64
CA ARG A 84 -11.79 -0.03 -13.73
C ARG A 84 -13.19 -0.56 -13.46
N GLY A 85 -13.66 -1.44 -14.35
CA GLY A 85 -14.92 -2.15 -14.18
C GLY A 85 -16.13 -1.22 -14.21
N LEU A 86 -17.02 -1.37 -13.24
CA LEU A 86 -18.27 -0.60 -13.15
C LEU A 86 -18.16 0.61 -12.20
N ARG A 87 -16.93 1.01 -11.83
CA ARG A 87 -16.70 2.19 -10.99
C ARG A 87 -17.17 3.45 -11.69
N ASN A 88 -17.55 4.46 -10.92
CA ASN A 88 -18.05 5.72 -11.42
C ASN A 88 -17.47 6.91 -10.65
N TYR A 89 -17.37 8.05 -11.32
CA TYR A 89 -17.13 9.33 -10.70
C TYR A 89 -18.04 10.38 -11.33
N LYS A 90 -18.74 11.12 -10.49
CA LYS A 90 -19.61 12.20 -10.92
C LYS A 90 -19.53 13.35 -9.93
N LEU A 91 -19.20 14.52 -10.44
CA LEU A 91 -19.33 15.80 -9.76
C LEU A 91 -20.47 16.57 -10.41
N VAL A 92 -21.38 17.10 -9.61
CA VAL A 92 -22.42 18.02 -10.07
C VAL A 92 -22.49 19.24 -9.17
N ILE A 93 -22.74 20.40 -9.76
CA ILE A 93 -23.22 21.57 -9.04
C ILE A 93 -24.75 21.59 -9.23
N PRO A 94 -25.57 21.44 -8.18
CA PRO A 94 -27.01 21.23 -8.33
C PRO A 94 -27.75 22.46 -8.90
N SER A 95 -27.23 23.68 -8.66
CA SER A 95 -27.67 24.93 -9.29
C SER A 95 -26.55 25.96 -9.30
N PHE A 96 -26.63 26.97 -10.18
CA PHE A 96 -25.63 28.06 -10.25
C PHE A 96 -26.28 29.45 -10.08
N PRO A 97 -26.00 30.19 -8.98
CA PRO A 97 -25.26 29.73 -7.81
C PRO A 97 -25.99 28.60 -7.08
N THR A 98 -25.28 27.86 -6.22
CA THR A 98 -25.95 26.87 -5.37
C THR A 98 -26.88 27.54 -4.38
N ALA A 99 -26.47 28.70 -3.84
CA ALA A 99 -27.36 29.51 -3.01
C ALA A 99 -26.99 31.00 -2.98
N GLY A 100 -27.93 31.81 -2.49
CA GLY A 100 -27.82 33.27 -2.33
C GLY A 100 -28.66 34.05 -3.36
N PRO A 101 -28.57 35.40 -3.36
CA PRO A 101 -27.72 36.21 -2.51
C PRO A 101 -28.19 36.26 -1.04
N PHE A 102 -27.24 36.31 -0.10
CA PHE A 102 -27.49 36.43 1.33
C PHE A 102 -26.99 37.76 1.90
N ALA A 103 -27.76 38.30 2.86
CA ALA A 103 -27.46 39.52 3.61
C ALA A 103 -27.20 40.78 2.75
N LYS A 104 -26.86 41.90 3.40
CA LYS A 104 -26.63 43.21 2.74
C LYS A 104 -25.40 43.20 1.83
N ASN A 105 -24.42 42.34 2.11
CA ASN A 105 -23.23 42.15 1.28
C ASN A 105 -23.46 41.19 0.10
N ARG A 106 -24.68 40.66 -0.08
CA ARG A 106 -25.11 39.87 -1.25
C ARG A 106 -24.22 38.64 -1.54
N LEU A 107 -23.83 37.90 -0.50
CA LEU A 107 -23.02 36.69 -0.63
C LEU A 107 -23.74 35.62 -1.48
N ILE A 108 -23.06 35.08 -2.48
CA ILE A 108 -23.47 33.89 -3.25
C ILE A 108 -22.37 32.84 -3.17
N PHE A 109 -22.71 31.55 -3.28
CA PHE A 109 -21.73 30.47 -3.29
C PHE A 109 -22.19 29.27 -4.14
N ASN A 110 -21.24 28.40 -4.47
CA ASN A 110 -21.47 27.12 -5.14
C ASN A 110 -21.04 25.99 -4.21
N GLU A 111 -21.73 24.86 -4.27
CA GLU A 111 -21.35 23.62 -3.61
C GLU A 111 -21.47 22.48 -4.63
N GLU A 112 -20.49 21.61 -4.63
CA GLU A 112 -20.52 20.37 -5.40
C GLU A 112 -21.14 19.21 -4.61
N PHE A 113 -21.81 18.31 -5.33
CA PHE A 113 -22.15 16.98 -4.87
C PHE A 113 -21.33 15.97 -5.66
N VAL A 114 -20.59 15.13 -4.94
CA VAL A 114 -19.74 14.09 -5.53
C VAL A 114 -20.28 12.71 -5.19
N THR A 115 -20.41 11.86 -6.20
CA THR A 115 -20.76 10.44 -6.07
C THR A 115 -19.78 9.58 -6.85
N GLY A 116 -19.32 8.51 -6.23
CA GLY A 116 -18.41 7.55 -6.85
C GLY A 116 -17.65 6.73 -5.82
N GLU A 117 -16.94 5.71 -6.29
CA GLU A 117 -15.98 4.93 -5.49
C GLU A 117 -14.70 5.76 -5.28
N ILE A 118 -14.81 6.92 -4.63
CA ILE A 118 -13.73 7.93 -4.53
C ILE A 118 -12.43 7.42 -3.92
N GLY A 119 -12.43 6.29 -3.22
CA GLY A 119 -11.21 5.65 -2.73
C GLY A 119 -10.47 4.80 -3.78
N GLN A 120 -11.08 4.53 -4.94
CA GLN A 120 -10.59 3.61 -5.97
C GLN A 120 -10.84 4.13 -7.41
N VAL A 121 -10.87 5.44 -7.59
CA VAL A 121 -10.96 6.10 -8.92
C VAL A 121 -9.99 7.27 -8.98
N GLY A 122 -9.60 7.69 -10.18
CA GLY A 122 -8.58 8.73 -10.34
C GLY A 122 -7.22 8.27 -9.84
N THR A 123 -6.35 9.22 -9.44
CA THR A 123 -5.23 8.88 -8.55
C THR A 123 -5.78 8.34 -7.25
N GLN A 124 -5.34 7.17 -6.80
CA GLN A 124 -5.97 6.52 -5.65
C GLN A 124 -4.93 5.93 -4.72
N PHE A 125 -5.29 5.85 -3.45
CA PHE A 125 -4.50 5.20 -2.40
C PHE A 125 -5.28 4.03 -1.80
N ASP A 126 -4.69 2.84 -1.81
CA ASP A 126 -5.33 1.65 -1.26
C ASP A 126 -4.96 1.46 0.21
N GLY A 127 -5.97 1.40 1.07
CA GLY A 127 -5.85 1.11 2.48
C GLY A 127 -5.80 -0.39 2.77
N LEU A 128 -5.46 -0.74 4.01
CA LEU A 128 -5.23 -2.13 4.42
C LEU A 128 -6.49 -3.01 4.47
N GLY A 129 -7.67 -2.37 4.45
CA GLY A 129 -8.96 -3.06 4.31
C GLY A 129 -9.39 -3.29 2.86
N HIS A 130 -8.62 -2.86 1.86
CA HIS A 130 -8.99 -2.98 0.45
C HIS A 130 -8.90 -4.42 -0.06
N ILE A 131 -7.80 -5.11 0.24
CA ILE A 131 -7.49 -6.45 -0.27
C ILE A 131 -7.29 -7.43 0.89
N GLY A 132 -7.96 -8.57 0.77
CA GLY A 132 -7.83 -9.70 1.68
C GLY A 132 -7.67 -11.02 0.93
N VAL A 133 -7.65 -12.10 1.69
CA VAL A 133 -7.62 -13.47 1.18
C VAL A 133 -8.62 -14.33 1.95
N LEU A 134 -9.27 -15.25 1.25
CA LEU A 134 -10.14 -16.24 1.86
C LEU A 134 -9.31 -17.47 2.23
N VAL A 135 -9.21 -17.80 3.53
CA VAL A 135 -8.44 -18.96 4.06
C VAL A 135 -9.36 -20.17 4.34
N GLY A 136 -10.63 -20.10 3.95
CA GLY A 136 -11.66 -21.10 4.21
C GLY A 136 -12.69 -21.23 3.09
N ALA A 137 -13.92 -21.59 3.45
CA ALA A 137 -15.00 -21.75 2.49
C ALA A 137 -15.55 -20.43 1.96
N ASP A 138 -16.09 -20.44 0.75
CA ASP A 138 -16.71 -19.27 0.12
C ASP A 138 -17.79 -18.64 1.01
N GLY A 139 -17.76 -17.32 1.12
CA GLY A 139 -18.70 -16.55 1.94
C GLY A 139 -18.45 -16.58 3.45
N ASP A 140 -17.48 -17.37 3.95
CA ASP A 140 -17.15 -17.36 5.37
C ASP A 140 -16.40 -16.09 5.78
N LEU A 141 -17.11 -15.19 6.47
CA LEU A 141 -16.54 -13.96 7.02
C LEU A 141 -15.40 -14.25 8.02
N ASN A 142 -15.45 -15.36 8.74
CA ASN A 142 -14.38 -15.79 9.64
C ASN A 142 -13.26 -16.53 8.90
N GLY A 143 -13.42 -16.84 7.62
CA GLY A 143 -12.39 -17.37 6.74
C GLY A 143 -11.65 -16.27 5.98
N MET A 144 -12.29 -15.11 5.76
CA MET A 144 -11.63 -13.93 5.18
C MET A 144 -10.57 -13.38 6.12
N ARG A 145 -9.39 -13.05 5.59
CA ARG A 145 -8.27 -12.47 6.33
C ARG A 145 -7.75 -11.25 5.59
N PHE A 146 -7.64 -10.14 6.32
CA PHE A 146 -7.05 -8.89 5.87
C PHE A 146 -5.71 -8.68 6.61
N TYR A 147 -5.15 -7.48 6.47
CA TYR A 147 -3.96 -7.10 7.22
C TYR A 147 -4.10 -7.43 8.72
N ASN A 148 -2.99 -7.90 9.31
CA ASN A 148 -2.91 -8.33 10.71
C ASN A 148 -3.86 -9.49 11.09
N GLY A 149 -4.45 -10.18 10.10
CA GLY A 149 -5.32 -11.32 10.33
C GLY A 149 -6.74 -10.96 10.76
N PHE A 150 -7.13 -9.67 10.71
CA PHE A 150 -8.53 -9.29 10.95
C PHE A 150 -9.46 -10.02 9.99
N THR A 151 -10.60 -10.44 10.52
CA THR A 151 -11.57 -11.23 9.79
C THR A 151 -12.56 -10.34 9.04
N GLY A 152 -13.24 -10.89 8.04
CA GLY A 152 -14.39 -10.20 7.43
C GLY A 152 -15.47 -9.85 8.46
N ALA A 153 -15.65 -10.67 9.50
CA ALA A 153 -16.59 -10.42 10.58
C ALA A 153 -16.19 -9.22 11.45
N ASP A 154 -14.88 -9.00 11.63
CA ASP A 154 -14.34 -7.84 12.33
C ASP A 154 -14.54 -6.55 11.55
N LEU A 155 -14.54 -6.63 10.21
CA LEU A 155 -14.56 -5.47 9.30
C LEU A 155 -15.98 -5.03 8.92
N VAL A 156 -16.90 -5.97 8.67
CA VAL A 156 -18.18 -5.71 7.99
C VAL A 156 -19.07 -4.73 8.75
N SER A 157 -19.58 -3.72 8.02
CA SER A 157 -20.57 -2.74 8.48
C SER A 157 -21.23 -2.04 7.27
N ALA A 158 -22.46 -1.55 7.47
CA ALA A 158 -23.23 -0.90 6.40
C ALA A 158 -22.74 0.52 6.03
N SER A 159 -21.92 1.14 6.88
CA SER A 159 -21.48 2.54 6.71
C SER A 159 -19.97 2.67 6.61
N GLY A 160 -19.30 1.66 6.06
CA GLY A 160 -17.84 1.55 5.98
C GLY A 160 -17.28 0.50 6.95
N LEU A 161 -16.01 0.16 6.77
CA LEU A 161 -15.31 -0.83 7.57
C LEU A 161 -15.19 -0.41 9.05
N LYS A 162 -15.38 -1.35 9.96
CA LYS A 162 -15.16 -1.14 11.40
C LYS A 162 -13.68 -1.02 11.78
N LYS A 163 -12.83 -1.66 10.99
CA LYS A 163 -11.37 -1.74 11.16
C LYS A 163 -10.67 -1.51 9.83
N LEU A 164 -9.39 -1.14 9.89
CA LEU A 164 -8.53 -0.93 8.72
C LEU A 164 -9.02 0.16 7.75
N GLY A 165 -9.90 1.05 8.21
CA GLY A 165 -10.26 2.25 7.46
C GLY A 165 -9.07 3.20 7.33
N VAL A 166 -9.03 3.96 6.23
CA VAL A 166 -7.92 4.89 5.95
C VAL A 166 -7.74 5.98 7.02
N GLU A 167 -8.73 6.24 7.88
CA GLU A 167 -8.59 7.14 9.03
C GLU A 167 -7.61 6.62 10.10
N LYS A 168 -7.19 5.35 10.02
CA LYS A 168 -6.16 4.75 10.89
C LYS A 168 -4.73 4.98 10.38
N VAL A 169 -4.58 5.40 9.14
CA VAL A 169 -3.28 5.58 8.48
C VAL A 169 -2.66 6.89 8.92
N LYS A 170 -1.37 6.86 9.31
CA LYS A 170 -0.65 8.07 9.71
C LYS A 170 -0.30 8.92 8.47
N PRO A 171 -0.21 10.25 8.59
CA PRO A 171 0.25 11.13 7.52
C PRO A 171 1.63 10.75 6.99
N PHE A 172 1.85 10.84 5.68
CA PHE A 172 3.13 10.54 5.05
C PHE A 172 3.88 11.85 4.83
N PHE A 173 5.07 11.91 5.43
CA PHE A 173 6.12 12.87 5.09
C PHE A 173 7.44 12.10 5.21
N THR A 174 7.87 11.51 4.09
CA THR A 174 8.99 10.55 4.04
C THR A 174 9.77 10.72 2.74
N ARG A 175 10.90 10.03 2.59
CA ARG A 175 11.63 10.00 1.33
C ARG A 175 10.83 9.20 0.28
N GLY A 176 10.63 9.80 -0.87
CA GLY A 176 10.12 9.15 -2.08
C GLY A 176 11.24 8.88 -3.07
N ILE A 177 11.13 7.75 -3.76
CA ILE A 177 12.06 7.28 -4.77
C ILE A 177 11.28 7.05 -6.07
N LEU A 178 11.72 7.65 -7.17
CA LEU A 178 11.18 7.41 -8.51
C LEU A 178 12.11 6.51 -9.32
N LEU A 179 11.63 5.32 -9.65
CA LEU A 179 12.27 4.41 -10.60
C LEU A 179 11.68 4.65 -12.00
N ASP A 180 12.43 5.35 -12.83
CA ASP A 180 12.02 5.69 -14.21
C ASP A 180 12.29 4.50 -15.15
N MET A 181 11.39 3.52 -15.10
CA MET A 181 11.46 2.30 -15.91
C MET A 181 11.37 2.61 -17.40
N ALA A 182 10.50 3.55 -17.78
CA ALA A 182 10.37 4.00 -19.15
C ALA A 182 11.66 4.67 -19.66
N GLY A 183 12.27 5.56 -18.88
CA GLY A 183 13.55 6.19 -19.20
C GLY A 183 14.74 5.22 -19.16
N TYR A 184 14.67 4.16 -18.33
CA TYR A 184 15.64 3.07 -18.36
C TYR A 184 15.56 2.30 -19.68
N LYS A 185 14.36 1.87 -20.08
CA LYS A 185 14.10 1.12 -21.33
C LYS A 185 14.16 1.99 -22.59
N GLY A 186 14.09 3.32 -22.46
CA GLY A 186 14.05 4.27 -23.57
C GLY A 186 12.71 4.33 -24.31
N ARG A 187 11.65 3.78 -23.72
CA ARG A 187 10.30 3.70 -24.30
C ARG A 187 9.27 3.50 -23.19
N MET A 188 8.00 3.80 -23.48
CA MET A 188 6.89 3.28 -22.69
C MET A 188 6.99 1.74 -22.62
N LEU A 189 6.71 1.17 -21.45
CA LEU A 189 6.65 -0.28 -21.29
C LEU A 189 5.47 -0.87 -22.08
N ASN A 190 5.60 -2.13 -22.48
CA ASN A 190 4.55 -2.81 -23.24
C ASN A 190 3.43 -3.26 -22.30
N HIS A 191 2.24 -3.48 -22.88
CA HIS A 191 1.14 -4.16 -22.19
C HIS A 191 1.62 -5.52 -21.63
N GLY A 192 1.34 -5.81 -20.36
CA GLY A 192 1.76 -7.05 -19.71
C GLY A 192 3.28 -7.20 -19.52
N GLU A 193 4.08 -6.14 -19.67
CA GLU A 193 5.52 -6.20 -19.41
C GLU A 193 5.78 -6.20 -17.90
N GLU A 194 6.28 -7.31 -17.37
CA GLU A 194 6.65 -7.45 -15.96
C GLU A 194 7.98 -6.75 -15.68
N ILE A 195 7.99 -5.90 -14.65
CA ILE A 195 9.20 -5.30 -14.08
C ILE A 195 9.81 -6.28 -13.07
N THR A 196 11.04 -6.71 -13.35
CA THR A 196 11.78 -7.67 -12.51
C THR A 196 12.70 -6.98 -11.50
N VAL A 197 13.21 -7.71 -10.51
CA VAL A 197 14.23 -7.18 -9.56
C VAL A 197 15.51 -6.77 -10.29
N ALA A 198 15.86 -7.45 -11.39
CA ALA A 198 17.01 -7.07 -12.21
C ALA A 198 16.80 -5.71 -12.88
N ASP A 199 15.59 -5.45 -13.42
CA ASP A 199 15.24 -4.15 -13.98
C ASP A 199 15.30 -3.05 -12.91
N VAL A 200 14.75 -3.31 -11.71
CA VAL A 200 14.80 -2.37 -10.58
C VAL A 200 16.23 -1.97 -10.26
N ARG A 201 17.12 -2.95 -10.09
CA ARG A 201 18.53 -2.71 -9.76
C ARG A 201 19.27 -1.96 -10.87
N ALA A 202 19.00 -2.31 -12.13
CA ALA A 202 19.62 -1.64 -13.27
C ALA A 202 19.15 -0.17 -13.41
N THR A 203 17.86 0.08 -13.17
CA THR A 203 17.29 1.43 -13.13
C THR A 203 17.89 2.26 -11.99
N MET A 204 17.95 1.71 -10.77
CA MET A 204 18.61 2.36 -9.63
C MET A 204 20.07 2.72 -9.94
N ALA A 205 20.83 1.79 -10.52
CA ALA A 205 22.22 2.03 -10.91
C ALA A 205 22.35 3.15 -11.95
N LYS A 206 21.48 3.17 -12.97
CA LYS A 206 21.45 4.23 -14.00
C LYS A 206 21.07 5.59 -13.42
N GLN A 207 20.18 5.62 -12.44
CA GLN A 207 19.71 6.84 -11.77
C GLN A 207 20.63 7.31 -10.62
N GLY A 208 21.62 6.50 -10.22
CA GLY A 208 22.52 6.81 -9.10
C GLY A 208 21.88 6.65 -7.72
N ILE A 209 20.81 5.85 -7.61
CA ILE A 209 20.09 5.63 -6.34
C ILE A 209 20.83 4.53 -5.56
N ALA A 210 21.39 4.89 -4.40
CA ALA A 210 22.23 4.00 -3.62
C ALA A 210 21.44 2.89 -2.89
N ASP A 211 20.24 3.21 -2.39
CA ASP A 211 19.45 2.30 -1.57
C ASP A 211 17.95 2.63 -1.57
N ILE A 212 17.18 1.66 -1.06
CA ILE A 212 15.79 1.81 -0.63
C ILE A 212 15.78 1.38 0.84
N ARG A 213 15.25 2.23 1.71
CA ARG A 213 15.32 2.09 3.18
C ARG A 213 13.92 1.93 3.79
N PRO A 214 13.84 1.45 5.04
CA PRO A 214 12.58 1.40 5.77
C PRO A 214 11.82 2.73 5.75
N GLY A 215 10.52 2.66 5.46
CA GLY A 215 9.61 3.80 5.42
C GLY A 215 9.68 4.65 4.16
N ASP A 216 10.50 4.29 3.16
CA ASP A 216 10.50 4.98 1.87
C ASP A 216 9.22 4.68 1.07
N VAL A 217 8.85 5.62 0.20
CA VAL A 217 7.86 5.40 -0.86
C VAL A 217 8.59 5.10 -2.15
N VAL A 218 8.21 4.04 -2.87
CA VAL A 218 8.83 3.66 -4.15
C VAL A 218 7.82 3.74 -5.27
N LEU A 219 8.07 4.64 -6.23
CA LEU A 219 7.20 4.92 -7.36
C LEU A 219 7.82 4.42 -8.67
N PHE A 220 7.02 3.77 -9.50
CA PHE A 220 7.43 3.23 -10.79
C PHE A 220 6.82 4.06 -11.92
N HIS A 221 7.67 4.75 -12.69
CA HIS A 221 7.22 5.40 -13.93
C HIS A 221 7.42 4.45 -15.11
N THR A 222 6.31 3.95 -15.64
CA THR A 222 6.23 2.98 -16.72
C THR A 222 5.99 3.65 -18.09
N GLY A 223 5.58 4.92 -18.07
CA GLY A 223 5.14 5.69 -19.23
C GLY A 223 3.68 5.44 -19.61
N TRP A 224 3.02 4.47 -18.99
CA TRP A 224 1.62 4.12 -19.25
C TRP A 224 0.67 5.28 -18.93
N GLY A 225 1.04 6.12 -17.96
CA GLY A 225 0.30 7.31 -17.59
C GLY A 225 0.13 8.34 -18.71
N SER A 226 0.88 8.21 -19.82
CA SER A 226 0.73 9.03 -21.02
C SER A 226 -0.57 8.74 -21.80
N LEU A 227 -1.20 7.58 -21.57
CA LEU A 227 -2.47 7.17 -22.18
C LEU A 227 -3.70 7.79 -21.49
N TRP A 228 -3.56 8.24 -20.24
CA TRP A 228 -4.66 8.81 -19.45
C TRP A 228 -5.36 9.95 -20.20
N MET A 229 -6.69 9.87 -20.33
CA MET A 229 -7.54 10.82 -21.07
C MET A 229 -7.25 10.93 -22.58
N LYS A 230 -6.37 10.08 -23.12
CA LYS A 230 -6.01 10.05 -24.55
C LYS A 230 -6.41 8.74 -25.22
N ASP A 231 -6.18 7.63 -24.53
CA ASP A 231 -6.52 6.28 -24.97
C ASP A 231 -6.87 5.43 -23.73
N ASN A 232 -8.02 5.75 -23.13
CA ASN A 232 -8.48 5.05 -21.93
C ASN A 232 -8.76 3.57 -22.20
N ALA A 233 -9.22 3.24 -23.42
CA ALA A 233 -9.46 1.85 -23.80
C ALA A 233 -8.17 1.01 -23.69
N LYS A 234 -7.04 1.55 -24.16
CA LYS A 234 -5.73 0.89 -23.98
C LYS A 234 -5.25 0.93 -22.54
N PHE A 235 -5.42 2.05 -21.83
CA PHE A 235 -5.05 2.17 -20.43
C PHE A 235 -5.72 1.09 -19.57
N ASP A 236 -7.01 0.82 -19.82
CA ASP A 236 -7.83 -0.14 -19.08
C ASP A 236 -7.72 -1.58 -19.60
N ALA A 237 -7.09 -1.84 -20.75
CA ALA A 237 -6.98 -3.19 -21.32
C ALA A 237 -5.97 -4.11 -20.59
N GLY A 238 -5.22 -3.56 -19.63
CA GLY A 238 -4.10 -4.18 -18.93
C GLY A 238 -2.96 -3.17 -18.80
N GLU A 239 -1.81 -3.59 -18.27
CA GLU A 239 -0.71 -2.68 -17.98
C GLU A 239 0.61 -3.40 -17.74
N PRO A 240 1.76 -2.74 -17.96
CA PRO A 240 3.01 -3.13 -17.32
C PRO A 240 2.94 -2.89 -15.81
N GLY A 241 3.79 -3.56 -15.05
CA GLY A 241 3.86 -3.33 -13.61
C GLY A 241 4.85 -4.27 -12.93
N ILE A 242 4.96 -4.17 -11.61
CA ILE A 242 5.88 -5.00 -10.85
C ILE A 242 5.40 -6.44 -10.72
N GLY A 243 6.36 -7.37 -10.68
CA GLY A 243 6.13 -8.77 -10.33
C GLY A 243 6.11 -9.04 -8.83
N LEU A 244 5.69 -10.25 -8.46
CA LEU A 244 5.67 -10.70 -7.06
C LEU A 244 7.07 -10.72 -6.43
N GLU A 245 8.12 -11.00 -7.21
CA GLU A 245 9.50 -10.98 -6.72
C GLU A 245 9.92 -9.57 -6.27
N VAL A 246 9.56 -8.54 -7.06
CA VAL A 246 9.81 -7.14 -6.70
C VAL A 246 9.02 -6.75 -5.46
N ALA A 247 7.76 -7.17 -5.36
CA ALA A 247 6.92 -6.90 -4.19
C ALA A 247 7.55 -7.45 -2.90
N ARG A 248 8.01 -8.72 -2.91
CA ARG A 248 8.72 -9.33 -1.78
C ARG A 248 10.02 -8.62 -1.46
N TRP A 249 10.81 -8.30 -2.49
CA TRP A 249 12.08 -7.58 -2.33
C TRP A 249 11.90 -6.19 -1.71
N LEU A 250 10.81 -5.49 -2.02
CA LEU A 250 10.42 -4.22 -1.40
C LEU A 250 9.88 -4.42 0.02
N ALA A 251 9.10 -5.47 0.27
CA ALA A 251 8.59 -5.81 1.60
C ALA A 251 9.72 -6.12 2.59
N ASP A 252 10.76 -6.85 2.16
CA ASP A 252 11.97 -7.11 2.95
C ASP A 252 12.70 -5.82 3.35
N ARG A 253 12.57 -4.76 2.54
CA ARG A 253 13.11 -3.40 2.83
C ARG A 253 12.20 -2.54 3.67
N GLN A 254 11.01 -3.04 4.00
CA GLN A 254 10.06 -2.36 4.88
C GLN A 254 9.66 -0.98 4.35
N ILE A 255 9.45 -0.85 3.03
CA ILE A 255 8.90 0.39 2.45
C ILE A 255 7.51 0.66 3.02
N VAL A 256 7.07 1.93 3.01
CA VAL A 256 5.71 2.27 3.48
C VAL A 256 4.68 2.13 2.38
N CYS A 257 5.04 2.46 1.14
CA CYS A 257 4.09 2.52 0.03
C CYS A 257 4.81 2.24 -1.29
N VAL A 258 4.15 1.48 -2.16
CA VAL A 258 4.51 1.37 -3.57
C VAL A 258 3.53 2.20 -4.40
N GLY A 259 3.93 2.66 -5.57
CA GLY A 259 2.98 3.24 -6.49
C GLY A 259 3.48 3.30 -7.92
N SER A 260 2.60 3.69 -8.83
CA SER A 260 2.93 3.77 -10.26
C SER A 260 2.00 4.71 -11.01
N ASP A 261 2.32 4.94 -12.28
CA ASP A 261 1.46 5.62 -13.25
C ASP A 261 0.47 4.66 -13.95
N THR A 262 0.18 3.50 -13.34
CA THR A 262 -0.75 2.46 -13.82
C THR A 262 -1.88 2.22 -12.79
N TRP A 263 -2.93 1.48 -13.15
CA TRP A 263 -4.14 1.30 -12.35
C TRP A 263 -4.11 0.10 -11.38
N ALA A 264 -3.08 -0.75 -11.41
CA ALA A 264 -2.87 -1.82 -10.44
C ALA A 264 -1.46 -1.82 -9.81
N THR A 265 -0.50 -1.03 -10.33
CA THR A 265 0.94 -1.09 -9.99
C THR A 265 1.64 -2.41 -10.31
N GLU A 266 0.91 -3.52 -10.35
CA GLU A 266 1.37 -4.86 -10.74
C GLU A 266 1.04 -5.17 -12.19
N VAL A 267 1.85 -6.04 -12.80
CA VAL A 267 1.68 -6.42 -14.21
C VAL A 267 0.31 -7.06 -14.47
N GLN A 268 -0.37 -6.62 -15.54
CA GLN A 268 -1.66 -7.15 -15.96
C GLN A 268 -1.69 -7.40 -17.49
N PRO A 269 -2.03 -8.63 -17.94
CA PRO A 269 -2.34 -9.81 -17.15
C PRO A 269 -1.13 -10.33 -16.36
N ASN A 270 -1.40 -11.05 -15.27
CA ASN A 270 -0.34 -11.71 -14.52
C ASN A 270 0.37 -12.77 -15.40
N PRO A 271 1.72 -12.87 -15.35
CA PRO A 271 2.48 -13.91 -16.05
C PRO A 271 2.08 -15.34 -15.66
N ASP A 272 1.64 -15.56 -14.42
CA ASP A 272 0.97 -16.80 -14.01
C ASP A 272 -0.54 -16.64 -14.20
N PRO A 273 -1.17 -17.35 -15.16
CA PRO A 273 -2.59 -17.22 -15.44
C PRO A 273 -3.50 -17.71 -14.31
N ASN A 274 -2.95 -18.42 -13.32
CA ASN A 274 -3.69 -18.90 -12.16
C ASN A 274 -3.75 -17.87 -11.01
N LEU A 275 -2.99 -16.78 -11.11
CA LEU A 275 -2.92 -15.75 -10.08
C LEU A 275 -3.59 -14.46 -10.55
N ARG A 276 -4.20 -13.76 -9.59
CA ARG A 276 -4.71 -12.40 -9.78
C ARG A 276 -4.40 -11.58 -8.54
N GLY A 277 -3.80 -10.40 -8.71
CA GLY A 277 -3.51 -9.53 -7.59
C GLY A 277 -2.44 -10.01 -6.59
N PRO A 278 -1.46 -10.90 -6.91
CA PRO A 278 -0.55 -11.42 -5.88
C PRO A 278 0.35 -10.34 -5.28
N VAL A 279 0.66 -9.27 -6.02
CA VAL A 279 1.44 -8.15 -5.49
C VAL A 279 0.62 -7.38 -4.46
N HIS A 280 -0.65 -7.09 -4.74
CA HIS A 280 -1.55 -6.49 -3.76
C HIS A 280 -1.65 -7.32 -2.47
N GLN A 281 -1.81 -8.65 -2.59
CA GLN A 281 -1.87 -9.53 -1.43
C GLN A 281 -0.56 -9.54 -0.64
N GLU A 282 0.58 -9.59 -1.33
CA GLU A 282 1.89 -9.55 -0.69
C GLU A 282 2.11 -8.22 0.06
N LEU A 283 1.78 -7.09 -0.55
CA LEU A 283 2.05 -5.78 0.04
C LEU A 283 1.00 -5.38 1.09
N LEU A 284 -0.27 -5.26 0.71
CA LEU A 284 -1.34 -4.79 1.59
C LEU A 284 -1.67 -5.81 2.67
N THR A 285 -2.03 -7.03 2.25
CA THR A 285 -2.57 -8.05 3.16
C THR A 285 -1.50 -8.63 4.08
N ARG A 286 -0.35 -9.07 3.53
CA ARG A 286 0.69 -9.72 4.35
C ARG A 286 1.56 -8.73 5.11
N ASN A 287 1.99 -7.65 4.46
CA ASN A 287 3.03 -6.77 5.00
C ASN A 287 2.52 -5.40 5.49
N GLY A 288 1.25 -5.07 5.25
CA GLY A 288 0.68 -3.78 5.65
C GLY A 288 1.27 -2.59 4.89
N ILE A 289 1.79 -2.82 3.68
CA ILE A 289 2.41 -1.83 2.80
C ILE A 289 1.35 -1.32 1.83
N PHE A 290 1.23 0.00 1.73
CA PHE A 290 0.18 0.64 0.94
C PHE A 290 0.51 0.67 -0.56
N ASN A 291 -0.51 0.96 -1.38
CA ASN A 291 -0.40 1.12 -2.82
C ASN A 291 -0.97 2.47 -3.25
N HIS A 292 -0.35 3.12 -4.23
CA HIS A 292 -0.78 4.38 -4.79
C HIS A 292 -0.78 4.32 -6.32
N GLU A 293 -1.96 4.35 -6.92
CA GLU A 293 -2.18 4.04 -8.32
C GLU A 293 -2.54 5.29 -9.12
N ASN A 294 -2.41 5.20 -10.44
CA ASN A 294 -2.77 6.24 -11.41
C ASN A 294 -2.07 7.58 -11.15
N LEU A 295 -0.83 7.56 -10.69
CA LEU A 295 -0.05 8.77 -10.47
C LEU A 295 0.31 9.46 -11.80
N ASP A 296 0.53 10.76 -11.76
CA ASP A 296 1.26 11.49 -12.79
C ASP A 296 2.71 11.67 -12.34
N LEU A 297 3.59 10.85 -12.92
CA LEU A 297 5.02 10.85 -12.61
C LEU A 297 5.86 11.54 -13.71
N SER A 298 5.19 12.09 -14.73
CA SER A 298 5.84 12.59 -15.94
C SER A 298 6.77 13.77 -15.67
N GLU A 299 6.40 14.66 -14.76
CA GLU A 299 7.20 15.83 -14.43
C GLU A 299 8.49 15.47 -13.67
N LEU A 300 8.39 14.54 -12.71
CA LEU A 300 9.55 14.05 -11.98
C LEU A 300 10.52 13.32 -12.93
N ALA A 301 9.99 12.48 -13.84
CA ALA A 301 10.79 11.76 -14.83
C ALA A 301 11.49 12.71 -15.80
N ARG A 302 10.76 13.69 -16.35
CA ARG A 302 11.30 14.73 -17.24
C ARG A 302 12.44 15.51 -16.59
N ASP A 303 12.26 15.90 -15.33
CA ASP A 303 13.21 16.72 -14.60
C ASP A 303 14.33 15.89 -13.92
N ARG A 304 14.28 14.56 -14.06
CA ARG A 304 15.22 13.61 -13.46
C ARG A 304 15.32 13.71 -11.94
N VAL A 305 14.17 13.86 -11.28
CA VAL A 305 14.06 13.89 -9.82
C VAL A 305 13.79 12.49 -9.31
N TRP A 306 14.85 11.82 -8.85
CA TRP A 306 14.81 10.41 -8.43
C TRP A 306 14.61 10.22 -6.93
N GLU A 307 15.01 11.18 -6.12
CA GLU A 307 14.82 11.20 -4.68
C GLU A 307 14.23 12.55 -4.27
N PHE A 308 13.15 12.53 -3.50
CA PHE A 308 12.36 13.70 -3.12
C PHE A 308 11.67 13.49 -1.78
N ALA A 309 11.14 14.56 -1.19
CA ALA A 309 10.21 14.44 -0.07
C ALA A 309 8.83 14.09 -0.64
N TYR A 310 8.27 12.93 -0.27
CA TYR A 310 6.92 12.54 -0.61
C TYR A 310 5.96 12.94 0.50
N VAL A 311 4.87 13.62 0.13
CA VAL A 311 3.83 14.06 1.06
C VAL A 311 2.47 13.58 0.60
N PHE A 312 1.77 12.89 1.49
CA PHE A 312 0.39 12.48 1.28
C PHE A 312 -0.30 12.27 2.61
N VAL A 313 -1.58 12.65 2.70
CA VAL A 313 -2.42 12.33 3.84
C VAL A 313 -3.73 11.82 3.27
N PRO A 314 -4.14 10.57 3.55
CA PRO A 314 -5.46 10.10 3.19
C PRO A 314 -6.53 11.06 3.72
N VAL A 315 -7.53 11.37 2.89
CA VAL A 315 -8.75 12.02 3.37
C VAL A 315 -9.32 11.17 4.51
N PRO A 316 -9.64 11.75 5.68
CA PRO A 316 -10.03 11.01 6.88
C PRO A 316 -11.48 10.48 6.79
N LEU A 317 -11.75 9.67 5.77
CA LEU A 317 -13.02 9.00 5.52
C LEU A 317 -13.12 7.77 6.41
N LYS A 318 -13.93 7.84 7.47
CA LYS A 318 -14.08 6.75 8.43
C LYS A 318 -14.57 5.47 7.74
N GLY A 319 -13.79 4.39 7.87
CA GLY A 319 -14.14 3.07 7.34
C GLY A 319 -13.98 2.94 5.82
N ALA A 320 -13.40 3.93 5.13
CA ALA A 320 -13.12 3.80 3.70
C ALA A 320 -11.92 2.87 3.47
N THR A 321 -12.00 2.06 2.42
CA THR A 321 -10.97 1.07 2.03
C THR A 321 -9.79 1.71 1.31
N GLY A 322 -9.93 2.95 0.86
CA GLY A 322 -8.93 3.71 0.13
C GLY A 322 -9.23 5.20 0.21
N SER A 323 -8.43 6.02 -0.45
CA SER A 323 -8.54 7.47 -0.37
C SER A 323 -8.24 8.14 -1.70
N PRO A 324 -9.02 9.16 -2.10
CA PRO A 324 -8.61 10.07 -3.15
C PRO A 324 -7.53 11.02 -2.64
N GLY A 325 -6.95 11.77 -3.55
CA GLY A 325 -6.10 12.91 -3.24
C GLY A 325 -5.02 13.09 -4.28
N SER A 326 -4.18 14.09 -4.03
CA SER A 326 -3.01 14.34 -4.85
C SER A 326 -1.79 14.32 -3.95
N PRO A 327 -0.98 13.24 -3.96
CA PRO A 327 0.34 13.32 -3.37
C PRO A 327 1.17 14.39 -4.07
N ILE A 328 2.15 14.91 -3.34
CA ILE A 328 3.13 15.86 -3.87
C ILE A 328 4.54 15.36 -3.60
N ALA A 329 5.44 15.72 -4.51
CA ALA A 329 6.87 15.56 -4.32
C ALA A 329 7.53 16.93 -4.17
N ILE A 330 8.48 17.05 -3.26
CA ILE A 330 9.24 18.29 -3.02
C ILE A 330 10.73 18.00 -3.20
N ARG A 331 11.40 18.81 -4.02
CA ARG A 331 12.84 18.72 -4.32
C ARG A 331 13.53 20.06 -4.13
#